data_AF-A0A952ZJL9-F1
#
_entry.id   AF-A0A952ZJL9-F1
#
_cell.length_a   1.000
_cell.length_b   1.000
_cell.length_c   1.000
_cell.angle_alpha   90.00
_cell.angle_beta   90.00
_cell.angle_gamma   90.00
#
_symmetry.space_group_name_H-M   'P 1'
#
loop_
_entity.id
_entity.type
_entity.pdbx_description
1 polymer ?
#
loop_
_entity_poly.entity_id
_entity_poly.type
_entity_poly.pdbx_seq_one_letter_code
_entity_poly.pdbx_strand_id
1 'polypeptide(L)'
;MANVYVSSTLVDLKDERQRVMDWLVAARHLPLHSYTADTETVRDSCLADVDRCDIYVLIVGHRYGFKPTDSNPDGLSITQLEYRRAQGKPRVILERTSVPDISLTDLIDDAKRPAILAFRAEVERDQRPYCFSDAAGLIQGLSTGVQNALEKLQAQANQTRPATAPGAVAPHARALDCGLLLLYAAGSDDACATALAQALGQARGGLRVETLALAAERAPDWPRLDNAVCRARSTALVSSAAGYKRLAAAKTLPAQLEFCRRQTGSLFWLSHGINDAPPAAWPVDQHYPLDAWCAAGQAGMSGELPAALAGMRIFDTDLDDPGLVGLQTLLVTMTRAEARALAANPQRIQDEIGGLAGQYFKTVTAALQERFPGWDWTLRYGDSVDAAGNARADQAARDDWQPFRDPAGEAPAMNELLQELVEDLNLRLASLPRRDREALRNYRMRLRPYPLAPLFDENDDAWARTYLQMRKRRCLVIVDELSLCEPRIRNAVGGLVADASCAVVTVAAVDPALAPIEKILAGASVLKVGNLVDRFRNDLDPACELTVGSRARLRRWLRQNIPETLAGGEDAAQMTQRDRMRALAGLS
;
A
#
# COMPACT_ATOMS: atom_id res chain seq x y z
N MET A 1 -11.71 3.14 6.79
CA MET A 1 -12.32 3.77 5.58
C MET A 1 -13.15 2.70 4.90
N ALA A 2 -14.37 3.05 4.51
CA ALA A 2 -15.35 2.14 3.92
C ALA A 2 -15.96 2.79 2.68
N ASN A 3 -16.30 1.99 1.68
CA ASN A 3 -17.08 2.37 0.53
C ASN A 3 -18.55 2.42 0.94
N VAL A 4 -19.18 3.60 0.86
CA VAL A 4 -20.55 3.81 1.35
C VAL A 4 -21.45 4.20 0.18
N TYR A 5 -22.36 3.32 -0.22
CA TYR A 5 -23.32 3.64 -1.28
C TYR A 5 -24.50 4.41 -0.70
N VAL A 6 -24.83 5.57 -1.29
CA VAL A 6 -25.94 6.41 -0.82
C VAL A 6 -27.12 6.32 -1.80
N SER A 7 -28.20 5.69 -1.36
CA SER A 7 -29.45 5.55 -2.11
C SER A 7 -30.51 6.52 -1.60
N SER A 8 -31.15 7.26 -2.50
CA SER A 8 -32.27 8.15 -2.18
C SER A 8 -33.04 8.54 -3.44
N THR A 9 -34.27 9.04 -3.28
CA THR A 9 -34.88 9.89 -4.32
C THR A 9 -34.13 11.22 -4.42
N LEU A 10 -34.16 11.86 -5.58
CA LEU A 10 -33.34 13.06 -5.82
C LEU A 10 -34.08 14.37 -5.55
N VAL A 11 -35.30 14.50 -6.06
CA VAL A 11 -36.02 15.78 -6.12
C VAL A 11 -36.44 16.27 -4.72
N ASP A 12 -36.89 15.39 -3.84
CA ASP A 12 -37.39 15.71 -2.50
C ASP A 12 -36.32 15.63 -1.41
N LEU A 13 -35.14 15.06 -1.70
CA LEU A 13 -34.07 14.80 -0.74
C LEU A 13 -32.71 15.37 -1.16
N LYS A 14 -32.67 16.33 -2.09
CA LYS A 14 -31.42 16.87 -2.63
C LYS A 14 -30.49 17.39 -1.54
N ASP A 15 -31.03 18.15 -0.59
CA ASP A 15 -30.25 18.77 0.48
C ASP A 15 -29.77 17.74 1.51
N GLU A 16 -30.64 16.80 1.89
CA GLU A 16 -30.29 15.70 2.78
C GLU A 16 -29.19 14.84 2.17
N ARG A 17 -29.34 14.48 0.90
CA ARG A 17 -28.36 13.70 0.15
C ARG A 17 -26.99 14.37 0.14
N GLN A 18 -26.94 15.67 -0.19
CA GLN A 18 -25.68 16.41 -0.20
C GLN A 18 -25.01 16.42 1.18
N ARG A 19 -25.78 16.63 2.25
CA ARG A 19 -25.25 16.60 3.63
C ARG A 19 -24.67 15.23 4.01
N VAL A 20 -25.33 14.14 3.60
CA VAL A 20 -24.79 12.78 3.81
C VAL A 20 -23.47 12.60 3.07
N MET A 21 -23.40 13.04 1.81
CA MET A 21 -22.18 12.99 1.01
C MET A 21 -21.02 13.76 1.65
N ASP A 22 -21.25 15.02 2.03
CA ASP A 22 -20.25 15.88 2.65
C ASP A 22 -19.74 15.30 3.97
N TRP A 23 -20.66 14.76 4.79
CA TRP A 23 -20.31 14.11 6.04
C TRP A 23 -19.44 12.86 5.82
N LEU A 24 -19.78 12.02 4.84
CA LEU A 24 -19.00 10.83 4.52
C LEU A 24 -17.56 11.18 4.11
N VAL A 25 -17.39 12.21 3.28
CA VAL A 25 -16.06 12.70 2.88
C VAL A 25 -15.29 13.24 4.08
N ALA A 26 -15.92 14.08 4.92
CA ALA A 26 -15.30 14.62 6.13
C ALA A 26 -14.88 13.52 7.12
N ALA A 27 -15.68 12.46 7.22
CA ALA A 27 -15.40 11.27 8.04
C ALA A 27 -14.42 10.29 7.38
N ARG A 28 -13.81 10.63 6.24
CA ARG A 28 -12.84 9.81 5.49
C ARG A 28 -13.41 8.46 5.01
N HIS A 29 -14.68 8.46 4.60
CA HIS A 29 -15.31 7.38 3.85
C HIS A 29 -15.37 7.74 2.36
N LEU A 30 -15.46 6.73 1.49
CA LEU A 30 -15.63 6.95 0.05
C LEU A 30 -17.12 6.81 -0.30
N PRO A 31 -17.83 7.91 -0.58
CA PRO A 31 -19.22 7.81 -0.97
C PRO A 31 -19.34 7.36 -2.43
N LEU A 32 -20.18 6.35 -2.68
CA LEU A 32 -20.53 5.86 -4.01
C LEU A 32 -21.93 6.35 -4.38
N HIS A 33 -22.10 6.85 -5.61
CA HIS A 33 -23.39 7.19 -6.19
C HIS A 33 -23.33 7.20 -7.72
N SER A 34 -24.41 6.74 -8.35
CA SER A 34 -24.48 6.57 -9.80
C SER A 34 -25.35 7.67 -10.40
N TYR A 35 -24.75 8.85 -10.66
CA TYR A 35 -25.41 9.98 -11.34
C TYR A 35 -24.55 10.62 -12.45
N THR A 36 -23.46 9.97 -12.84
CA THR A 36 -22.61 10.37 -13.97
C THR A 36 -23.05 9.65 -15.25
N ALA A 37 -22.73 10.22 -16.41
CA ALA A 37 -22.95 9.54 -17.69
C ALA A 37 -22.17 8.20 -17.69
N ASP A 38 -22.87 7.12 -18.03
CA ASP A 38 -22.33 5.76 -18.09
C ASP A 38 -22.72 5.12 -19.43
N THR A 39 -21.91 4.17 -19.90
CA THR A 39 -22.21 3.31 -21.05
C THR A 39 -23.23 2.21 -20.72
N GLU A 40 -23.42 1.89 -19.43
CA GLU A 40 -24.39 0.92 -18.95
C GLU A 40 -25.77 1.56 -18.64
N THR A 41 -26.80 0.72 -18.46
CA THR A 41 -28.12 1.21 -18.05
C THR A 41 -28.05 1.76 -16.62
N VAL A 42 -28.91 2.75 -16.29
CA VAL A 42 -29.00 3.31 -14.92
C VAL A 42 -29.21 2.22 -13.88
N ARG A 43 -29.96 1.16 -14.23
CA ARG A 43 -30.19 0.02 -13.35
C ARG A 43 -28.89 -0.75 -13.09
N ASP A 44 -28.18 -1.14 -14.13
CA ASP A 44 -27.04 -2.04 -13.98
C ASP A 44 -25.86 -1.33 -13.29
N SER A 45 -25.63 -0.04 -13.59
CA SER A 45 -24.57 0.73 -12.91
C SER A 45 -24.86 0.94 -11.42
N CYS A 46 -26.12 1.25 -11.06
CA CYS A 46 -26.51 1.39 -9.65
C CYS A 46 -26.33 0.07 -8.87
N LEU A 47 -26.73 -1.06 -9.47
CA LEU A 47 -26.61 -2.36 -8.82
C LEU A 47 -25.15 -2.81 -8.69
N ALA A 48 -24.30 -2.52 -9.68
CA ALA A 48 -22.87 -2.78 -9.61
C ALA A 48 -22.18 -1.96 -8.51
N ASP A 49 -22.56 -0.69 -8.34
CA ASP A 49 -22.03 0.14 -7.25
C ASP A 49 -22.49 -0.35 -5.86
N VAL A 50 -23.74 -0.81 -5.74
CA VAL A 50 -24.23 -1.48 -4.53
C VAL A 50 -23.41 -2.75 -4.24
N ASP A 51 -23.06 -3.53 -5.27
CA ASP A 51 -22.24 -4.74 -5.09
C ASP A 51 -20.83 -4.42 -4.59
N ARG A 52 -20.29 -3.23 -4.89
CA ARG A 52 -18.94 -2.80 -4.51
C ARG A 52 -18.85 -2.08 -3.15
N CYS A 53 -19.98 -1.71 -2.54
CA CYS A 53 -19.98 -0.99 -1.27
C CYS A 53 -19.77 -1.91 -0.05
N ASP A 54 -19.16 -1.39 1.00
CA ASP A 54 -19.04 -2.06 2.31
C ASP A 54 -20.28 -1.79 3.16
N ILE A 55 -20.85 -0.58 3.06
CA ILE A 55 -22.03 -0.13 3.79
C ILE A 55 -23.02 0.49 2.80
N TYR A 56 -24.29 0.16 2.95
CA TYR A 56 -25.38 0.76 2.17
C TYR A 56 -26.18 1.73 3.04
N VAL A 57 -26.35 2.97 2.57
CA VAL A 57 -27.16 4.00 3.24
C VAL A 57 -28.40 4.26 2.39
N LEU A 58 -29.58 4.15 2.97
CA LEU A 58 -30.85 4.52 2.36
C LEU A 58 -31.45 5.74 3.07
N ILE A 59 -31.77 6.78 2.30
CA ILE A 59 -32.57 7.91 2.77
C ILE A 59 -33.99 7.76 2.19
N VAL A 60 -34.96 7.45 3.05
CA VAL A 60 -36.36 7.28 2.68
C VAL A 60 -37.09 8.61 2.84
N GLY A 61 -37.47 9.18 1.70
CA GLY A 61 -38.30 10.39 1.59
C GLY A 61 -39.75 10.03 1.38
N HIS A 62 -40.52 10.96 0.81
CA HIS A 62 -41.97 10.79 0.59
C HIS A 62 -42.34 10.50 -0.86
N ARG A 63 -41.35 10.04 -1.63
CA ARG A 63 -41.48 9.64 -3.04
C ARG A 63 -41.08 8.18 -3.23
N TYR A 64 -41.77 7.48 -4.12
CA TYR A 64 -41.41 6.11 -4.50
C TYR A 64 -40.20 6.08 -5.45
N GLY A 65 -40.07 7.11 -6.30
CA GLY A 65 -38.92 7.29 -7.19
C GLY A 65 -39.10 6.74 -8.61
N PHE A 66 -38.01 6.79 -9.38
CA PHE A 66 -37.98 6.39 -10.78
C PHE A 66 -38.05 4.87 -10.94
N LYS A 67 -38.88 4.38 -11.86
CA LYS A 67 -38.98 2.96 -12.25
C LYS A 67 -38.25 2.76 -13.58
N PRO A 68 -37.10 2.06 -13.61
CA PRO A 68 -36.45 1.73 -14.88
C PRO A 68 -37.36 0.81 -15.71
N THR A 69 -37.38 1.03 -17.03
CA THR A 69 -38.20 0.26 -17.99
C THR A 69 -37.54 -1.05 -18.40
N ASP A 70 -36.22 -1.11 -18.37
CA ASP A 70 -35.45 -2.26 -18.87
C ASP A 70 -35.19 -3.27 -17.73
N SER A 71 -35.44 -4.55 -18.00
CA SER A 71 -35.14 -5.66 -17.08
C SER A 71 -35.72 -5.51 -15.65
N ASN A 72 -36.90 -4.91 -15.54
CA ASN A 72 -37.62 -4.66 -14.28
C ASN A 72 -39.04 -5.24 -14.30
N PRO A 73 -39.20 -6.59 -14.34
CA PRO A 73 -40.50 -7.25 -14.52
C PRO A 73 -41.48 -6.95 -13.37
N ASP A 74 -40.96 -6.67 -12.17
CA ASP A 74 -41.75 -6.37 -10.98
C ASP A 74 -42.13 -4.87 -10.87
N GLY A 75 -41.67 -4.03 -11.82
CA GLY A 75 -42.00 -2.61 -11.86
C GLY A 75 -41.57 -1.84 -10.61
N LEU A 76 -40.44 -2.19 -10.01
CA LEU A 76 -39.92 -1.61 -8.78
C LEU A 76 -39.17 -0.30 -9.06
N SER A 77 -39.09 0.61 -8.08
CA SER A 77 -38.21 1.77 -8.21
C SER A 77 -36.75 1.37 -8.12
N ILE A 78 -35.88 2.19 -8.71
CA ILE A 78 -34.42 1.99 -8.65
C ILE A 78 -33.93 1.88 -7.20
N THR A 79 -34.44 2.74 -6.31
CA THR A 79 -34.15 2.74 -4.88
C THR A 79 -34.56 1.42 -4.20
N GLN A 80 -35.72 0.85 -4.57
CA GLN A 80 -36.14 -0.45 -4.02
C GLN A 80 -35.31 -1.61 -4.57
N LEU A 81 -34.90 -1.55 -5.84
CA LEU A 81 -33.98 -2.52 -6.44
C LEU A 81 -32.61 -2.50 -5.74
N GLU A 82 -32.04 -1.31 -5.52
CA GLU A 82 -30.80 -1.11 -4.77
C GLU A 82 -30.91 -1.65 -3.34
N TYR A 83 -32.02 -1.34 -2.64
CA TYR A 83 -32.27 -1.79 -1.27
C TYR A 83 -32.30 -3.31 -1.15
N ARG A 84 -32.95 -3.99 -2.10
CA ARG A 84 -32.98 -5.46 -2.17
C ARG A 84 -31.63 -6.04 -2.55
N ARG A 85 -30.88 -5.38 -3.45
CA ARG A 85 -29.54 -5.82 -3.84
C ARG A 85 -28.54 -5.73 -2.70
N ALA A 86 -28.70 -4.76 -1.80
CA ALA A 86 -27.89 -4.61 -0.60
C ALA A 86 -28.17 -5.66 0.50
N GLN A 87 -29.01 -6.67 0.26
CA GLN A 87 -29.20 -7.78 1.19
C GLN A 87 -27.88 -8.48 1.53
N GLY A 88 -27.68 -8.78 2.81
CA GLY A 88 -26.43 -9.35 3.32
C GLY A 88 -25.34 -8.33 3.64
N LYS A 89 -25.54 -7.05 3.33
CA LYS A 89 -24.63 -5.95 3.70
C LYS A 89 -25.17 -5.17 4.92
N PRO A 90 -24.31 -4.52 5.72
CA PRO A 90 -24.76 -3.55 6.70
C PRO A 90 -25.53 -2.40 6.03
N ARG A 91 -26.78 -2.20 6.47
CA ARG A 91 -27.67 -1.14 5.96
C ARG A 91 -27.92 -0.09 7.04
N VAL A 92 -27.81 1.18 6.67
CA VAL A 92 -28.16 2.33 7.49
C VAL A 92 -29.38 2.98 6.87
N ILE A 93 -30.51 2.95 7.57
CA ILE A 93 -31.79 3.44 7.06
C ILE A 93 -32.15 4.72 7.80
N LEU A 94 -32.31 5.81 7.05
CA LEU A 94 -32.66 7.13 7.54
C LEU A 94 -34.03 7.50 6.95
N GLU A 95 -35.04 7.70 7.79
CA GLU A 95 -36.39 8.01 7.32
C GLU A 95 -36.79 9.45 7.67
N ARG A 96 -37.21 10.20 6.66
CA ARG A 96 -37.68 11.57 6.82
C ARG A 96 -39.13 11.58 7.31
N THR A 97 -39.38 12.15 8.48
CA THR A 97 -40.74 12.26 9.03
C THR A 97 -41.45 13.54 8.63
N SER A 98 -40.72 14.61 8.34
CA SER A 98 -41.28 15.90 7.90
C SER A 98 -41.49 15.93 6.37
N VAL A 99 -42.58 16.56 5.92
CA VAL A 99 -42.85 16.85 4.49
C VAL A 99 -42.78 18.38 4.31
N PRO A 100 -41.61 18.96 3.97
CA PRO A 100 -41.49 20.42 3.89
C PRO A 100 -42.27 21.00 2.72
N ASP A 101 -42.39 20.25 1.63
CA ASP A 101 -43.15 20.61 0.45
C ASP A 101 -44.10 19.47 0.07
N ILE A 102 -45.39 19.67 0.35
CA ILE A 102 -46.45 18.70 0.07
C ILE A 102 -46.60 18.48 -1.45
N SER A 103 -46.21 19.43 -2.30
CA SER A 103 -46.32 19.27 -3.75
C SER A 103 -45.36 18.23 -4.33
N LEU A 104 -44.30 17.86 -3.58
CA LEU A 104 -43.27 16.93 -4.01
C LEU A 104 -43.48 15.50 -3.50
N THR A 105 -44.51 15.23 -2.70
CA THR A 105 -44.76 13.89 -2.16
C THR A 105 -45.62 13.03 -3.09
N ASP A 106 -45.27 11.75 -3.22
CA ASP A 106 -46.12 10.74 -3.87
C ASP A 106 -47.23 10.22 -2.91
N LEU A 107 -47.28 10.69 -1.65
CA LEU A 107 -48.30 10.28 -0.67
C LEU A 107 -49.69 10.89 -0.95
N ILE A 108 -49.75 11.99 -1.72
CA ILE A 108 -51.01 12.63 -2.14
C ILE A 108 -51.51 12.10 -3.49
N ASP A 109 -50.69 11.32 -4.20
CA ASP A 109 -51.02 10.71 -5.48
C ASP A 109 -51.58 9.30 -5.23
N ASP A 110 -52.90 9.13 -5.39
CA ASP A 110 -53.59 7.87 -5.09
C ASP A 110 -53.03 6.67 -5.88
N ALA A 111 -52.42 6.90 -7.06
CA ALA A 111 -51.84 5.84 -7.88
C ALA A 111 -50.44 5.41 -7.37
N LYS A 112 -49.66 6.33 -6.79
CA LYS A 112 -48.29 6.05 -6.31
C LYS A 112 -48.21 5.78 -4.81
N ARG A 113 -49.15 6.31 -4.03
CA ARG A 113 -49.25 6.15 -2.58
C ARG A 113 -49.13 4.69 -2.15
N PRO A 114 -49.79 3.70 -2.79
CA PRO A 114 -49.64 2.30 -2.39
C PRO A 114 -48.20 1.79 -2.51
N ALA A 115 -47.45 2.23 -3.53
CA ALA A 115 -46.08 1.76 -3.77
C ALA A 115 -45.08 2.28 -2.72
N ILE A 116 -45.14 3.57 -2.37
CA ILE A 116 -44.29 4.13 -1.31
C ILE A 116 -44.63 3.56 0.07
N LEU A 117 -45.91 3.37 0.39
CA LEU A 117 -46.31 2.75 1.65
C LEU A 117 -45.86 1.28 1.72
N ALA A 118 -45.99 0.53 0.62
CA ALA A 118 -45.52 -0.85 0.55
C ALA A 118 -44.00 -0.94 0.73
N PHE A 119 -43.23 -0.03 0.11
CA PHE A 119 -41.78 0.01 0.28
C PHE A 119 -41.36 0.39 1.70
N ARG A 120 -41.99 1.41 2.31
CA ARG A 120 -41.76 1.74 3.72
C ARG A 120 -42.05 0.56 4.65
N ALA A 121 -43.17 -0.12 4.43
CA ALA A 121 -43.52 -1.31 5.20
C ALA A 121 -42.54 -2.48 4.98
N GLU A 122 -41.93 -2.62 3.80
CA GLU A 122 -40.85 -3.57 3.55
C GLU A 122 -39.59 -3.20 4.34
N VAL A 123 -39.18 -1.93 4.29
CA VAL A 123 -38.01 -1.42 5.01
C VAL A 123 -38.19 -1.57 6.53
N GLU A 124 -39.33 -1.17 7.08
CA GLU A 124 -39.65 -1.28 8.52
C GLU A 124 -39.68 -2.72 9.02
N ARG A 125 -40.15 -3.66 8.18
CA ARG A 125 -40.17 -5.09 8.50
C ARG A 125 -38.76 -5.66 8.63
N ASP A 126 -37.86 -5.23 7.76
CA ASP A 126 -36.48 -5.70 7.70
C ASP A 126 -35.58 -5.06 8.78
N GLN A 127 -35.75 -3.76 9.02
CA GLN A 127 -34.90 -2.99 9.93
C GLN A 127 -35.62 -1.74 10.44
N ARG A 128 -35.42 -1.41 11.72
CA ARG A 128 -35.92 -0.16 12.30
C ARG A 128 -35.18 1.06 11.70
N PRO A 129 -35.86 1.97 10.99
CA PRO A 129 -35.26 3.21 10.49
C PRO A 129 -34.93 4.19 11.61
N TYR A 130 -33.90 5.01 11.40
CA TYR A 130 -33.67 6.19 12.22
C TYR A 130 -34.47 7.36 11.66
N CYS A 131 -35.48 7.81 12.40
CA CYS A 131 -36.35 8.90 11.99
C CYS A 131 -35.68 10.26 12.20
N PHE A 132 -35.71 11.12 11.18
CA PHE A 132 -35.22 12.50 11.28
C PHE A 132 -36.24 13.49 10.70
N SER A 133 -36.26 14.69 11.24
CA SER A 133 -37.13 15.79 10.80
C SER A 133 -36.36 17.03 10.34
N ASP A 134 -35.07 17.10 10.69
CA ASP A 134 -34.12 18.16 10.34
C ASP A 134 -32.72 17.60 10.00
N ALA A 135 -31.81 18.50 9.63
CA ALA A 135 -30.47 18.11 9.24
C ALA A 135 -29.58 17.63 10.41
N ALA A 136 -29.83 18.08 11.63
CA ALA A 136 -29.05 17.65 12.79
C ALA A 136 -29.36 16.18 13.11
N GLY A 137 -30.65 15.83 13.13
CA GLY A 137 -31.13 14.46 13.29
C GLY A 137 -30.65 13.54 12.16
N LEU A 138 -30.61 14.03 10.91
CA LEU A 138 -30.06 13.27 9.78
C LEU A 138 -28.60 12.86 10.02
N ILE A 139 -27.74 13.82 10.38
CA ILE A 139 -26.31 13.56 10.61
C ILE A 139 -26.09 12.71 11.85
N GLN A 140 -26.88 12.91 12.92
CA GLN A 140 -26.82 12.06 14.10
C GLN A 140 -27.14 10.60 13.74
N GLY A 141 -28.27 10.35 13.07
CA GLY A 141 -28.67 9.01 12.64
C GLY A 141 -27.65 8.36 11.71
N LEU A 142 -27.13 9.12 10.74
CA LEU A 142 -26.08 8.67 9.82
C LEU A 142 -24.83 8.25 10.59
N SER A 143 -24.32 9.12 11.47
CA SER A 143 -23.06 8.88 12.19
C SER A 143 -23.12 7.64 13.07
N THR A 144 -24.20 7.50 13.85
CA THR A 144 -24.44 6.32 14.70
C THR A 144 -24.61 5.06 13.84
N GLY A 145 -25.38 5.14 12.76
CA GLY A 145 -25.62 4.00 11.87
C GLY A 145 -24.33 3.49 11.22
N VAL A 146 -23.51 4.40 10.69
CA VAL A 146 -22.24 4.07 10.04
C VAL A 146 -21.24 3.50 11.04
N GLN A 147 -21.12 4.07 12.25
CA GLN A 147 -20.25 3.53 13.30
C GLN A 147 -20.64 2.09 13.68
N ASN A 148 -21.93 1.84 13.93
CA ASN A 148 -22.43 0.49 14.24
C ASN A 148 -22.21 -0.50 13.09
N ALA A 149 -22.33 -0.04 11.84
CA ALA A 149 -22.06 -0.86 10.66
C ALA A 149 -20.57 -1.23 10.56
N LEU A 150 -19.67 -0.28 10.83
CA LEU A 150 -18.23 -0.53 10.86
C LEU A 150 -17.84 -1.52 11.96
N GLU A 151 -18.40 -1.38 13.16
CA GLU A 151 -18.18 -2.32 14.26
C GLU A 151 -18.62 -3.74 13.90
N LYS A 152 -19.78 -3.89 13.24
CA LYS A 152 -20.25 -5.20 12.75
C LYS A 152 -19.31 -5.81 11.71
N LEU A 153 -18.84 -5.00 10.74
CA LEU A 153 -17.87 -5.46 9.74
C LEU A 153 -16.55 -5.90 10.40
N GLN A 154 -16.07 -5.14 11.38
CA GLN A 154 -14.87 -5.51 12.16
C GLN A 154 -15.08 -6.79 12.96
N ALA A 155 -16.25 -6.96 13.60
CA ALA A 155 -16.58 -8.17 14.35
C ALA A 155 -16.67 -9.40 13.43
N GLN A 156 -17.27 -9.28 12.25
CA GLN A 156 -17.33 -10.37 11.25
C GLN A 156 -15.95 -10.75 10.70
N ALA A 157 -15.09 -9.75 10.45
CA ALA A 157 -13.69 -9.98 10.08
C ALA A 157 -12.89 -10.64 11.21
N ASN A 158 -13.22 -10.34 12.47
CA ASN A 158 -12.60 -10.98 13.63
C ASN A 158 -13.13 -12.39 13.91
N GLN A 159 -14.36 -12.72 13.53
CA GLN A 159 -14.93 -14.07 13.68
C GLN A 159 -14.44 -15.06 12.61
N THR A 160 -14.07 -14.57 11.42
CA THR A 160 -13.41 -15.38 10.37
C THR A 160 -11.91 -15.57 10.62
N ARG A 161 -11.33 -14.87 11.60
CA ARG A 161 -10.00 -15.19 12.12
C ARG A 161 -10.11 -16.41 13.05
N PRO A 162 -9.25 -17.43 12.89
CA PRO A 162 -9.24 -18.56 13.82
C PRO A 162 -9.04 -18.05 15.25
N ALA A 163 -9.85 -18.57 16.18
CA ALA A 163 -9.81 -18.17 17.57
C ALA A 163 -8.40 -18.37 18.14
N THR A 164 -7.73 -17.27 18.45
CA THR A 164 -6.49 -17.30 19.23
C THR A 164 -6.81 -17.81 20.62
N ALA A 165 -6.05 -18.81 21.08
CA ALA A 165 -6.18 -19.36 22.42
C ALA A 165 -6.10 -18.24 23.48
N PRO A 166 -6.85 -18.30 24.58
CA PRO A 166 -6.79 -17.28 25.63
C PRO A 166 -5.35 -17.16 26.15
N GLY A 167 -4.74 -15.98 25.96
CA GLY A 167 -3.32 -15.70 26.27
C GLY A 167 -2.39 -15.61 25.05
N ALA A 168 -2.85 -15.91 23.83
CA ALA A 168 -2.07 -15.72 22.62
C ALA A 168 -2.01 -14.22 22.26
N VAL A 169 -0.80 -13.65 22.34
CA VAL A 169 -0.52 -12.28 21.87
C VAL A 169 -0.83 -12.23 20.37
N ALA A 170 -1.60 -11.21 19.95
CA ALA A 170 -1.89 -11.02 18.52
C ALA A 170 -0.57 -10.94 17.73
N PRO A 171 -0.47 -11.63 16.58
CA PRO A 171 0.73 -11.55 15.74
C PRO A 171 0.99 -10.09 15.37
N HIS A 172 2.26 -9.72 15.30
CA HIS A 172 2.64 -8.36 14.94
C HIS A 172 1.95 -7.95 13.63
N ALA A 173 1.41 -6.72 13.54
CA ALA A 173 0.64 -6.27 12.37
C ALA A 173 1.41 -6.33 11.04
N ARG A 174 2.75 -6.45 11.11
CA ARG A 174 3.67 -6.61 9.97
C ARG A 174 4.36 -7.98 9.93
N ALA A 175 3.84 -8.95 10.66
CA ALA A 175 4.38 -10.30 10.67
C ALA A 175 4.33 -10.89 9.26
N LEU A 176 5.40 -11.56 8.87
CA LEU A 176 5.51 -12.29 7.63
C LEU A 176 4.87 -13.67 7.81
N ASP A 177 3.55 -13.68 7.94
CA ASP A 177 2.78 -14.84 8.37
C ASP A 177 2.50 -15.84 7.25
N CYS A 178 2.89 -15.54 6.01
CA CYS A 178 2.89 -16.45 4.88
C CYS A 178 4.33 -16.91 4.60
N GLY A 179 4.58 -18.22 4.63
CA GLY A 179 5.90 -18.78 4.31
C GLY A 179 6.22 -18.67 2.83
N LEU A 180 5.31 -19.16 1.98
CA LEU A 180 5.49 -19.15 0.53
C LEU A 180 4.23 -18.64 -0.17
N LEU A 181 4.36 -17.63 -1.02
CA LEU A 181 3.29 -17.15 -1.89
C LEU A 181 3.44 -17.76 -3.28
N LEU A 182 2.47 -18.56 -3.71
CA LEU A 182 2.43 -19.14 -5.06
C LEU A 182 1.72 -18.20 -6.03
N LEU A 183 2.47 -17.66 -6.98
CA LEU A 183 1.96 -16.87 -8.10
C LEU A 183 1.67 -17.81 -9.28
N TYR A 184 0.55 -17.67 -9.97
CA TYR A 184 0.20 -18.62 -11.05
C TYR A 184 -0.73 -18.00 -12.10
N ALA A 185 -0.84 -18.58 -13.29
CA ALA A 185 -1.72 -18.05 -14.34
C ALA A 185 -3.20 -18.41 -14.09
N ALA A 186 -4.05 -17.40 -13.95
CA ALA A 186 -5.48 -17.57 -13.70
C ALA A 186 -6.18 -18.34 -14.84
N GLY A 187 -6.90 -19.41 -14.54
CA GLY A 187 -7.60 -20.28 -15.48
C GLY A 187 -6.72 -21.32 -16.17
N SER A 188 -5.44 -21.43 -15.81
CA SER A 188 -4.53 -22.45 -16.38
C SER A 188 -3.87 -23.29 -15.30
N ASP A 189 -3.46 -22.68 -14.19
CA ASP A 189 -2.64 -23.33 -13.16
C ASP A 189 -3.37 -23.49 -11.81
N ASP A 190 -4.66 -23.12 -11.71
CA ASP A 190 -5.43 -23.06 -10.45
C ASP A 190 -5.41 -24.37 -9.66
N ALA A 191 -5.68 -25.50 -10.34
CA ALA A 191 -5.71 -26.81 -9.71
C ALA A 191 -4.32 -27.21 -9.20
N CYS A 192 -3.28 -26.99 -10.02
CA CYS A 192 -1.89 -27.31 -9.67
C CYS A 192 -1.40 -26.45 -8.49
N ALA A 193 -1.65 -25.14 -8.53
CA ALA A 193 -1.30 -24.23 -7.44
C ALA A 193 -2.01 -24.59 -6.13
N THR A 194 -3.29 -24.99 -6.19
CA THR A 194 -4.06 -25.44 -5.03
C THR A 194 -3.48 -26.74 -4.45
N ALA A 195 -3.18 -27.72 -5.30
CA ALA A 195 -2.58 -28.99 -4.87
C ALA A 195 -1.19 -28.78 -4.25
N LEU A 196 -0.36 -27.92 -4.84
CA LEU A 196 0.95 -27.56 -4.30
C LEU A 196 0.84 -26.89 -2.93
N ALA A 197 -0.06 -25.91 -2.77
CA ALA A 197 -0.28 -25.24 -1.50
C ALA A 197 -0.70 -26.23 -0.40
N GLN A 198 -1.58 -27.18 -0.73
CA GLN A 198 -1.99 -28.24 0.20
C GLN A 198 -0.84 -29.18 0.56
N ALA A 199 -0.10 -29.67 -0.43
CA ALA A 199 1.01 -30.60 -0.22
C ALA A 199 2.12 -29.98 0.64
N LEU A 200 2.54 -28.75 0.32
CA LEU A 200 3.57 -28.01 1.06
C LEU A 200 3.10 -27.62 2.47
N GLY A 201 1.80 -27.33 2.65
CA GLY A 201 1.23 -26.98 3.94
C GLY A 201 1.05 -28.17 4.88
N GLN A 202 0.78 -29.37 4.36
CA GLN A 202 0.59 -30.59 5.15
C GLN A 202 1.90 -31.33 5.46
N ALA A 203 3.02 -30.89 4.89
CA ALA A 203 4.33 -31.47 5.17
C ALA A 203 4.67 -31.41 6.67
N ARG A 204 5.51 -32.33 7.15
CA ARG A 204 6.06 -32.23 8.52
C ARG A 204 6.99 -31.01 8.58
N GLY A 205 6.64 -30.02 9.40
CA GLY A 205 7.26 -28.69 9.32
C GLY A 205 6.82 -27.94 8.06
N GLY A 206 5.56 -28.12 7.65
CA GLY A 206 4.98 -27.52 6.45
C GLY A 206 4.87 -26.01 6.54
N LEU A 207 4.89 -25.38 5.38
CA LEU A 207 4.84 -23.93 5.26
C LEU A 207 3.40 -23.45 5.27
N ARG A 208 3.16 -22.26 5.82
CA ARG A 208 1.92 -21.56 5.48
C ARG A 208 2.03 -21.07 4.04
N VAL A 209 1.27 -21.70 3.14
CA VAL A 209 1.28 -21.37 1.71
C VAL A 209 -0.01 -20.65 1.34
N GLU A 210 0.11 -19.49 0.72
CA GLU A 210 -1.01 -18.76 0.12
C GLU A 210 -0.82 -18.74 -1.41
N THR A 211 -1.91 -18.58 -2.15
CA THR A 211 -1.87 -18.55 -3.62
C THR A 211 -2.45 -17.24 -4.14
N LEU A 212 -1.90 -16.76 -5.25
CA LEU A 212 -2.35 -15.55 -5.92
C LEU A 212 -2.35 -15.75 -7.44
N ALA A 213 -3.55 -15.71 -8.01
CA ALA A 213 -3.73 -15.77 -9.45
C ALA A 213 -3.31 -14.46 -10.11
N LEU A 214 -2.49 -14.55 -11.15
CA LEU A 214 -2.09 -13.46 -12.03
C LEU A 214 -2.94 -13.48 -13.30
N ALA A 215 -3.50 -12.33 -13.65
CA ALA A 215 -4.24 -12.15 -14.90
C ALA A 215 -3.26 -11.71 -15.99
N ALA A 216 -2.96 -12.60 -16.95
CA ALA A 216 -2.04 -12.30 -18.05
C ALA A 216 -2.62 -11.27 -19.03
N GLU A 217 -3.94 -11.21 -19.17
CA GLU A 217 -4.65 -10.40 -20.17
C GLU A 217 -5.16 -9.05 -19.63
N ARG A 218 -4.92 -8.73 -18.36
CA ARG A 218 -5.43 -7.50 -17.70
C ARG A 218 -4.30 -6.71 -17.08
N ALA A 219 -4.55 -5.42 -16.83
CA ALA A 219 -3.64 -4.60 -16.04
C ALA A 219 -3.43 -5.22 -14.64
N PRO A 220 -2.21 -5.15 -14.10
CA PRO A 220 -1.89 -5.74 -12.80
C PRO A 220 -2.64 -5.03 -11.67
N ASP A 221 -3.25 -5.82 -10.79
CA ASP A 221 -3.80 -5.34 -9.52
C ASP A 221 -2.66 -5.20 -8.49
N TRP A 222 -1.91 -4.09 -8.60
CA TRP A 222 -0.78 -3.81 -7.71
C TRP A 222 -1.17 -3.80 -6.22
N PRO A 223 -2.29 -3.18 -5.79
CA PRO A 223 -2.70 -3.23 -4.39
C PRO A 223 -2.96 -4.65 -3.86
N ARG A 224 -3.53 -5.53 -4.69
CA ARG A 224 -3.74 -6.93 -4.30
C ARG A 224 -2.41 -7.69 -4.21
N LEU A 225 -1.52 -7.49 -5.18
CA LEU A 225 -0.19 -8.11 -5.18
C LEU A 225 0.63 -7.66 -3.96
N ASP A 226 0.65 -6.35 -3.68
CA ASP A 226 1.33 -5.74 -2.54
C ASP A 226 0.86 -6.33 -1.21
N ASN A 227 -0.46 -6.43 -0.99
CA ASN A 227 -1.01 -7.01 0.24
C ASN A 227 -0.66 -8.48 0.44
N ALA A 228 -0.54 -9.25 -0.64
CA ALA A 228 -0.15 -10.65 -0.57
C ALA A 228 1.36 -10.77 -0.28
N VAL A 229 2.19 -10.08 -1.05
CA VAL A 229 3.65 -10.23 -0.96
C VAL A 229 4.24 -9.62 0.32
N CYS A 230 3.64 -8.56 0.86
CA CYS A 230 4.15 -7.93 2.09
C CYS A 230 4.07 -8.85 3.31
N ARG A 231 3.25 -9.90 3.24
CA ARG A 231 3.09 -10.94 4.27
C ARG A 231 3.91 -12.20 3.99
N ALA A 232 4.42 -12.35 2.77
CA ALA A 232 5.13 -13.53 2.31
C ALA A 232 6.62 -13.46 2.63
N ARG A 233 7.22 -14.54 3.12
CA ARG A 233 8.68 -14.64 3.30
C ARG A 233 9.40 -14.93 2.00
N SER A 234 8.82 -15.78 1.18
CA SER A 234 9.31 -16.10 -0.17
C SER A 234 8.17 -16.16 -1.19
N THR A 235 8.52 -16.10 -2.48
CA THR A 235 7.57 -16.25 -3.59
C THR A 235 8.00 -17.35 -4.55
N ALA A 236 7.03 -18.03 -5.15
CA ALA A 236 7.27 -18.97 -6.24
C ALA A 236 6.27 -18.77 -7.37
N LEU A 237 6.74 -18.72 -8.60
CA LEU A 237 5.90 -18.79 -9.79
C LEU A 237 5.60 -20.26 -10.11
N VAL A 238 4.33 -20.61 -10.23
CA VAL A 238 3.85 -21.92 -10.69
C VAL A 238 3.47 -21.80 -12.15
N SER A 239 3.92 -22.73 -13.00
CA SER A 239 3.57 -22.72 -14.42
C SER A 239 3.44 -24.12 -15.00
N SER A 240 2.26 -24.44 -15.51
CA SER A 240 2.09 -25.49 -16.51
C SER A 240 2.56 -25.02 -17.89
N ALA A 241 2.70 -25.93 -18.85
CA ALA A 241 2.94 -25.58 -20.25
C ALA A 241 1.94 -24.55 -20.82
N ALA A 242 0.67 -24.60 -20.40
CA ALA A 242 -0.36 -23.67 -20.83
C ALA A 242 -0.22 -22.32 -20.11
N GLY A 243 -0.02 -22.34 -18.79
CA GLY A 243 0.20 -21.15 -17.98
C GLY A 243 1.42 -20.36 -18.40
N TYR A 244 2.54 -21.06 -18.68
CA TYR A 244 3.77 -20.48 -19.17
C TYR A 244 3.58 -19.68 -20.46
N LYS A 245 2.88 -20.21 -21.46
CA LYS A 245 2.61 -19.50 -22.71
C LYS A 245 1.81 -18.23 -22.49
N ARG A 246 0.82 -18.26 -21.59
CA ARG A 246 0.01 -17.08 -21.25
C ARG A 246 0.83 -16.03 -20.50
N LEU A 247 1.59 -16.47 -19.51
CA LEU A 247 2.45 -15.61 -18.71
C LEU A 247 3.58 -14.99 -19.54
N ALA A 248 4.20 -15.74 -20.44
CA ALA A 248 5.27 -15.25 -21.32
C ALA A 248 4.77 -14.17 -22.29
N ALA A 249 3.48 -14.18 -22.64
CA ALA A 249 2.86 -13.13 -23.46
C ALA A 249 2.51 -11.86 -22.66
N ALA A 250 2.49 -11.91 -21.33
CA ALA A 250 2.08 -10.79 -20.49
C ALA A 250 3.22 -9.77 -20.32
N LYS A 251 3.03 -8.57 -20.89
CA LYS A 251 4.04 -7.49 -20.86
C LYS A 251 4.36 -6.97 -19.46
N THR A 252 3.41 -7.04 -18.53
CA THR A 252 3.55 -6.51 -17.15
C THR A 252 4.15 -7.51 -16.18
N LEU A 253 4.20 -8.80 -16.55
CA LEU A 253 4.65 -9.87 -15.67
C LEU A 253 6.09 -9.67 -15.17
N PRO A 254 7.09 -9.30 -16.00
CA PRO A 254 8.45 -9.05 -15.51
C PRO A 254 8.50 -8.06 -14.35
N ALA A 255 7.73 -6.97 -14.42
CA ALA A 255 7.67 -5.97 -13.35
C ALA A 255 7.01 -6.53 -12.07
N GLN A 256 5.97 -7.36 -12.20
CA GLN A 256 5.32 -8.01 -11.06
C GLN A 256 6.25 -9.03 -10.38
N LEU A 257 6.96 -9.83 -11.17
CA LEU A 257 7.93 -10.81 -10.67
C LEU A 257 9.12 -10.13 -9.99
N GLU A 258 9.67 -9.08 -10.61
CA GLU A 258 10.75 -8.29 -10.00
C GLU A 258 10.29 -7.61 -8.71
N PHE A 259 9.08 -7.06 -8.67
CA PHE A 259 8.51 -6.52 -7.44
C PHE A 259 8.43 -7.60 -6.35
N CYS A 260 7.94 -8.80 -6.68
CA CYS A 260 7.87 -9.90 -5.72
C CYS A 260 9.25 -10.30 -5.20
N ARG A 261 10.18 -10.56 -6.13
CA ARG A 261 11.56 -10.92 -5.80
C ARG A 261 12.25 -9.87 -4.94
N ARG A 262 12.06 -8.57 -5.20
CA ARG A 262 12.65 -7.50 -4.37
C ARG A 262 12.04 -7.47 -2.99
N GLN A 263 10.73 -7.67 -2.88
CA GLN A 263 10.05 -7.70 -1.60
C GLN A 263 10.51 -8.89 -0.78
N THR A 264 10.60 -10.10 -1.36
CA THR A 264 10.95 -11.32 -0.64
C THR A 264 12.43 -11.65 -0.66
N GLY A 265 13.26 -11.06 -1.50
CA GLY A 265 14.65 -11.49 -1.71
C GLY A 265 14.80 -12.84 -2.45
N SER A 266 13.70 -13.50 -2.82
CA SER A 266 13.70 -14.79 -3.50
C SER A 266 12.46 -14.97 -4.38
N LEU A 267 12.69 -15.42 -5.62
CA LEU A 267 11.65 -15.87 -6.54
C LEU A 267 12.02 -17.23 -7.13
N PHE A 268 11.28 -18.25 -6.73
CA PHE A 268 11.43 -19.61 -7.26
C PHE A 268 10.52 -19.82 -8.48
N TRP A 269 10.85 -20.79 -9.32
CA TRP A 269 9.98 -21.23 -10.41
C TRP A 269 9.70 -22.72 -10.26
N LEU A 270 8.42 -23.07 -10.11
CA LEU A 270 7.91 -24.43 -10.02
C LEU A 270 7.17 -24.74 -11.32
N SER A 271 7.76 -25.56 -12.19
CA SER A 271 7.22 -25.81 -13.52
C SER A 271 6.80 -27.26 -13.72
N HIS A 272 5.85 -27.51 -14.61
CA HIS A 272 5.62 -28.84 -15.15
C HIS A 272 5.18 -28.81 -16.61
N GLY A 273 5.63 -29.78 -17.40
CA GLY A 273 5.40 -29.88 -18.84
C GLY A 273 6.15 -28.83 -19.65
N ILE A 274 7.21 -28.23 -19.10
CA ILE A 274 7.97 -27.14 -19.74
C ILE A 274 9.41 -27.60 -19.91
N ASN A 275 9.86 -27.68 -21.17
CA ASN A 275 11.25 -27.97 -21.50
C ASN A 275 12.06 -26.69 -21.81
N ASP A 276 11.39 -25.55 -21.92
CA ASP A 276 12.00 -24.26 -22.21
C ASP A 276 12.64 -23.65 -20.95
N ALA A 277 13.75 -22.95 -21.13
CA ALA A 277 14.34 -22.11 -20.09
C ALA A 277 13.40 -20.94 -19.73
N PRO A 278 13.49 -20.38 -18.51
CA PRO A 278 12.69 -19.21 -18.17
C PRO A 278 13.08 -18.04 -19.09
N PRO A 279 12.13 -17.20 -19.53
CA PRO A 279 12.43 -15.99 -20.29
C PRO A 279 13.47 -15.14 -19.55
N ALA A 280 14.42 -14.55 -20.27
CA ALA A 280 15.48 -13.73 -19.67
C ALA A 280 14.96 -12.53 -18.84
N ALA A 281 13.74 -12.07 -19.14
CA ALA A 281 13.08 -11.00 -18.39
C ALA A 281 12.45 -11.46 -17.07
N TRP A 282 12.37 -12.77 -16.81
CA TRP A 282 11.84 -13.31 -15.56
C TRP A 282 12.99 -13.45 -14.56
N PRO A 283 12.98 -12.69 -13.45
CA PRO A 283 14.08 -12.67 -12.51
C PRO A 283 13.98 -13.88 -11.56
N VAL A 284 14.02 -15.10 -12.09
CA VAL A 284 13.94 -16.34 -11.31
C VAL A 284 15.30 -16.67 -10.71
N ASP A 285 15.35 -16.90 -9.39
CA ASP A 285 16.58 -17.23 -8.68
C ASP A 285 16.91 -18.73 -8.72
N GLN A 286 15.88 -19.60 -8.60
CA GLN A 286 16.01 -21.06 -8.70
C GLN A 286 14.80 -21.67 -9.41
N HIS A 287 15.04 -22.74 -10.17
CA HIS A 287 14.03 -23.47 -10.93
C HIS A 287 13.94 -24.92 -10.46
N TYR A 288 12.72 -25.38 -10.20
CA TYR A 288 12.41 -26.75 -9.78
C TYR A 288 11.34 -27.35 -10.71
N PRO A 289 11.70 -28.26 -11.62
CA PRO A 289 10.73 -29.02 -12.39
C PRO A 289 10.01 -30.04 -11.51
N LEU A 290 8.69 -30.16 -11.70
CA LEU A 290 7.76 -31.00 -10.93
C LEU A 290 6.96 -31.95 -11.84
N ASP A 291 7.59 -32.42 -12.92
CA ASP A 291 6.96 -33.26 -13.94
C ASP A 291 6.49 -34.60 -13.37
N ALA A 292 7.37 -35.29 -12.63
CA ALA A 292 7.04 -36.58 -12.04
C ALA A 292 6.00 -36.42 -10.92
N TRP A 293 6.08 -35.35 -10.14
CA TRP A 293 5.08 -35.05 -9.10
C TRP A 293 3.68 -34.79 -9.70
N CYS A 294 3.62 -34.03 -10.80
CA CYS A 294 2.35 -33.81 -11.50
C CYS A 294 1.82 -35.10 -12.15
N ALA A 295 2.68 -35.90 -12.78
CA ALA A 295 2.31 -37.18 -13.38
C ALA A 295 1.80 -38.20 -12.34
N ALA A 296 2.29 -38.14 -11.10
CA ALA A 296 1.85 -38.98 -9.98
C ALA A 296 0.51 -38.53 -9.36
N GLY A 297 -0.20 -37.56 -9.96
CA GLY A 297 -1.50 -37.10 -9.50
C GLY A 297 -1.44 -36.04 -8.39
N GLN A 298 -0.31 -35.33 -8.26
CA GLN A 298 -0.17 -34.16 -7.36
C GLN A 298 -0.46 -34.48 -5.88
N ALA A 299 -0.20 -35.73 -5.48
CA ALA A 299 -0.56 -36.25 -4.15
C ALA A 299 0.58 -36.08 -3.14
N GLY A 300 0.37 -35.19 -2.17
CA GLY A 300 1.20 -35.03 -0.98
C GLY A 300 2.67 -34.67 -1.25
N MET A 301 3.51 -34.88 -0.23
CA MET A 301 4.96 -34.65 -0.29
C MET A 301 5.70 -35.86 -0.88
N SER A 302 5.68 -36.00 -2.20
CA SER A 302 6.29 -37.13 -2.93
C SER A 302 7.07 -36.65 -4.16
N GLY A 303 7.83 -37.55 -4.80
CA GLY A 303 8.57 -37.25 -6.03
C GLY A 303 9.59 -36.13 -5.87
N GLU A 304 9.52 -35.12 -6.74
CA GLU A 304 10.44 -33.98 -6.79
C GLU A 304 10.16 -32.91 -5.73
N LEU A 305 8.93 -32.87 -5.17
CA LEU A 305 8.49 -31.79 -4.29
C LEU A 305 9.31 -31.68 -2.97
N PRO A 306 9.69 -32.77 -2.28
CA PRO A 306 10.58 -32.69 -1.12
C PRO A 306 11.96 -32.10 -1.43
N ALA A 307 12.52 -32.43 -2.59
CA ALA A 307 13.82 -31.90 -3.02
C ALA A 307 13.72 -30.42 -3.37
N ALA A 308 12.63 -30.01 -4.04
CA ALA A 308 12.34 -28.60 -4.29
C ALA A 308 12.22 -27.80 -2.99
N LEU A 309 11.46 -28.30 -2.01
CA LEU A 309 11.34 -27.65 -0.70
C LEU A 309 12.68 -27.56 0.05
N ALA A 310 13.49 -28.61 0.01
CA ALA A 310 14.83 -28.59 0.59
C ALA A 310 15.74 -27.55 -0.08
N GLY A 311 15.70 -27.47 -1.43
CA GLY A 311 16.43 -26.47 -2.20
C GLY A 311 16.00 -25.04 -1.85
N MET A 312 14.69 -24.79 -1.76
CA MET A 312 14.15 -23.49 -1.38
C MET A 312 14.61 -23.08 0.02
N ARG A 313 14.66 -24.00 0.99
CA ARG A 313 15.16 -23.76 2.36
C ARG A 313 16.66 -23.45 2.44
N ILE A 314 17.45 -24.07 1.55
CA ILE A 314 18.89 -23.78 1.46
C ILE A 314 19.09 -22.37 0.91
N PHE A 315 18.28 -21.96 -0.05
CA PHE A 315 18.38 -20.64 -0.67
C PHE A 315 17.84 -19.53 0.23
N ASP A 316 16.63 -19.68 0.76
CA ASP A 316 15.98 -18.72 1.65
C ASP A 316 15.84 -19.33 3.05
N THR A 317 16.82 -19.05 3.90
CA THR A 317 16.90 -19.57 5.27
C THR A 317 15.81 -19.04 6.19
N ASP A 318 15.15 -17.95 5.79
CA ASP A 318 14.04 -17.33 6.51
C ASP A 318 12.69 -17.98 6.15
N LEU A 319 12.63 -18.86 5.14
CA LEU A 319 11.39 -19.48 4.65
C LEU A 319 10.53 -20.09 5.79
N ASP A 320 11.19 -20.73 6.75
CA ASP A 320 10.57 -21.39 7.90
C ASP A 320 10.42 -20.48 9.14
N ASP A 321 10.91 -19.22 9.13
CA ASP A 321 10.89 -18.37 10.32
C ASP A 321 9.55 -17.61 10.48
N PRO A 322 8.66 -17.99 11.42
CA PRO A 322 7.42 -17.25 11.70
C PRO A 322 7.66 -15.92 12.43
N GLY A 323 8.87 -15.71 12.95
CA GLY A 323 9.28 -14.58 13.77
C GLY A 323 9.88 -13.42 12.96
N LEU A 324 9.42 -13.16 11.73
CA LEU A 324 9.88 -12.01 10.94
C LEU A 324 8.83 -10.92 10.78
N VAL A 325 9.28 -9.66 10.77
CA VAL A 325 8.48 -8.47 10.42
C VAL A 325 9.10 -7.73 9.23
N GLY A 326 8.23 -7.24 8.34
CA GLY A 326 8.66 -6.49 7.16
C GLY A 326 8.79 -4.98 7.43
N LEU A 327 9.94 -4.40 7.13
CA LEU A 327 10.18 -2.95 7.12
C LEU A 327 10.11 -2.42 5.68
N GLN A 328 9.05 -1.68 5.35
CA GLN A 328 8.91 -1.03 4.04
C GLN A 328 9.96 0.07 3.90
N THR A 329 10.75 0.03 2.83
CA THR A 329 11.78 1.03 2.54
C THR A 329 11.60 1.65 1.17
N LEU A 330 11.89 2.95 1.04
CA LEU A 330 11.97 3.64 -0.23
C LEU A 330 13.24 4.49 -0.28
N LEU A 331 14.03 4.31 -1.34
CA LEU A 331 15.15 5.19 -1.67
C LEU A 331 14.68 6.24 -2.67
N VAL A 332 14.76 7.51 -2.29
CA VAL A 332 14.49 8.66 -3.15
C VAL A 332 15.82 9.19 -3.64
N THR A 333 16.25 8.68 -4.79
CA THR A 333 17.56 8.97 -5.39
C THR A 333 17.47 8.94 -6.91
N MET A 334 18.22 9.77 -7.61
CA MET A 334 18.36 9.78 -9.06
C MET A 334 19.05 8.51 -9.59
N THR A 335 18.88 8.21 -10.87
CA THR A 335 19.86 7.37 -11.58
C THR A 335 21.08 8.20 -11.98
N ARG A 336 22.20 7.56 -12.35
CA ARG A 336 23.36 8.28 -12.90
C ARG A 336 23.01 9.06 -14.17
N ALA A 337 22.13 8.52 -15.02
CA ALA A 337 21.69 9.17 -16.24
C ALA A 337 20.94 10.49 -15.92
N GLU A 338 20.06 10.47 -14.92
CA GLU A 338 19.36 11.66 -14.43
C GLU A 338 20.34 12.68 -13.83
N ALA A 339 21.28 12.23 -12.99
CA ALA A 339 22.29 13.10 -12.40
C ALA A 339 23.17 13.79 -13.46
N ARG A 340 23.57 13.07 -14.52
CA ARG A 340 24.31 13.63 -15.66
C ARG A 340 23.47 14.62 -16.46
N ALA A 341 22.20 14.30 -16.72
CA ALA A 341 21.29 15.19 -17.42
C ALA A 341 21.05 16.50 -16.64
N LEU A 342 20.97 16.40 -15.31
CA LEU A 342 20.84 17.54 -14.41
C LEU A 342 22.13 18.38 -14.39
N ALA A 343 23.31 17.74 -14.31
CA ALA A 343 24.61 18.40 -14.37
C ALA A 343 24.86 19.13 -15.70
N ALA A 344 24.43 18.55 -16.82
CA ALA A 344 24.60 19.12 -18.16
C ALA A 344 23.68 20.32 -18.42
N ASN A 345 22.53 20.38 -17.75
CA ASN A 345 21.60 21.52 -17.85
C ASN A 345 21.02 21.86 -16.47
N PRO A 346 21.81 22.54 -15.61
CA PRO A 346 21.38 22.92 -14.27
C PRO A 346 20.38 24.09 -14.27
N GLN A 347 20.25 24.81 -15.39
CA GLN A 347 19.31 25.94 -15.50
C GLN A 347 17.86 25.49 -15.31
N ARG A 348 17.53 24.25 -15.74
CA ARG A 348 16.21 23.65 -15.54
C ARG A 348 15.74 23.65 -14.09
N ILE A 349 16.66 23.55 -13.13
CA ILE A 349 16.34 23.55 -11.69
C ILE A 349 15.73 24.91 -11.31
N GLN A 350 16.34 25.99 -11.80
CA GLN A 350 15.84 27.34 -11.56
C GLN A 350 14.48 27.56 -12.24
N ASP A 351 14.33 27.04 -13.46
CA ASP A 351 13.15 27.28 -14.29
C ASP A 351 11.93 26.48 -13.81
N GLU A 352 12.13 25.24 -13.36
CA GLU A 352 11.05 24.31 -12.99
C GLU A 352 10.79 24.22 -11.48
N ILE A 353 11.81 24.45 -10.64
CA ILE A 353 11.69 24.37 -9.17
C ILE A 353 11.82 25.75 -8.53
N GLY A 354 12.77 26.56 -8.99
CA GLY A 354 12.97 27.94 -8.54
C GLY A 354 14.43 28.32 -8.29
N GLY A 355 14.71 29.63 -8.34
CA GLY A 355 16.09 30.16 -8.29
C GLY A 355 16.91 29.75 -7.08
N LEU A 356 16.29 29.57 -5.91
CA LEU A 356 16.97 29.17 -4.69
C LEU A 356 17.35 27.66 -4.69
N ALA A 357 16.56 26.80 -5.33
CA ALA A 357 16.95 25.41 -5.57
C ALA A 357 18.13 25.33 -6.57
N GLY A 358 18.10 26.17 -7.61
CA GLY A 358 19.24 26.31 -8.53
C GLY A 358 20.51 26.80 -7.84
N GLN A 359 20.39 27.75 -6.89
CA GLN A 359 21.50 28.23 -6.08
C GLN A 359 22.04 27.15 -5.12
N TYR A 360 21.15 26.38 -4.48
CA TYR A 360 21.54 25.25 -3.65
C TYR A 360 22.37 24.25 -4.47
N PHE A 361 21.87 23.82 -5.63
CA PHE A 361 22.57 22.88 -6.50
C PHE A 361 23.96 23.38 -6.90
N LYS A 362 24.06 24.66 -7.33
CA LYS A 362 25.34 25.29 -7.67
C LYS A 362 26.30 25.32 -6.47
N THR A 363 25.80 25.61 -5.27
CA THR A 363 26.62 25.69 -4.05
C THR A 363 27.16 24.32 -3.66
N VAL A 364 26.31 23.28 -3.65
CA VAL A 364 26.70 21.92 -3.29
C VAL A 364 27.67 21.32 -4.30
N THR A 365 27.40 21.48 -5.60
CA THR A 365 28.29 20.95 -6.65
C THR A 365 29.63 21.69 -6.70
N ALA A 366 29.65 23.00 -6.46
CA ALA A 366 30.89 23.75 -6.30
C ALA A 366 31.70 23.29 -5.08
N ALA A 367 31.05 23.06 -3.93
CA ALA A 367 31.72 22.55 -2.74
C ALA A 367 32.28 21.12 -2.94
N LEU A 368 31.57 20.27 -3.69
CA LEU A 368 32.09 18.96 -4.09
C LEU A 368 33.32 19.09 -4.99
N GLN A 369 33.31 20.02 -5.94
CA GLN A 369 34.44 20.27 -6.84
C GLN A 369 35.64 20.89 -6.10
N GLU A 370 35.40 21.77 -5.14
CA GLU A 370 36.44 22.35 -4.28
C GLU A 370 37.09 21.27 -3.41
N ARG A 371 36.27 20.41 -2.80
CA ARG A 371 36.73 19.29 -1.95
C ARG A 371 37.43 18.20 -2.77
N PHE A 372 36.94 17.92 -3.97
CA PHE A 372 37.43 16.86 -4.86
C PHE A 372 37.63 17.39 -6.29
N PRO A 373 38.72 18.12 -6.55
CA PRO A 373 38.98 18.70 -7.86
C PRO A 373 39.04 17.66 -8.98
N GLY A 374 38.23 17.86 -10.02
CA GLY A 374 38.17 17.01 -11.22
C GLY A 374 37.33 15.74 -11.06
N TRP A 375 36.69 15.53 -9.92
CA TRP A 375 35.90 14.33 -9.66
C TRP A 375 34.46 14.44 -10.17
N ASP A 376 33.99 13.40 -10.87
CA ASP A 376 32.59 13.29 -11.32
C ASP A 376 31.70 12.83 -10.16
N TRP A 377 31.02 13.76 -9.48
CA TRP A 377 30.10 13.44 -8.39
C TRP A 377 28.93 12.55 -8.81
N THR A 378 28.60 12.46 -10.11
CA THR A 378 27.54 11.56 -10.58
C THR A 378 27.91 10.09 -10.37
N LEU A 379 29.18 9.76 -10.14
CA LEU A 379 29.62 8.42 -9.71
C LEU A 379 28.94 7.94 -8.42
N ARG A 380 28.35 8.84 -7.62
CA ARG A 380 27.54 8.47 -6.45
C ARG A 380 26.28 7.66 -6.79
N TYR A 381 25.82 7.63 -8.03
CA TYR A 381 24.61 6.89 -8.45
C TYR A 381 24.95 5.63 -9.25
N GLY A 382 26.16 5.09 -9.04
CA GLY A 382 26.66 3.90 -9.72
C GLY A 382 27.14 4.17 -11.15
N ASP A 383 27.69 3.13 -11.79
CA ASP A 383 28.11 3.14 -13.20
C ASP A 383 27.03 2.56 -14.15
N SER A 384 25.88 2.16 -13.59
CA SER A 384 24.60 1.79 -14.22
C SER A 384 24.67 0.91 -15.47
N VAL A 385 25.65 0.01 -15.55
CA VAL A 385 25.70 -1.03 -16.58
C VAL A 385 25.65 -2.43 -15.98
N ASP A 386 25.00 -3.36 -16.67
CA ASP A 386 25.04 -4.79 -16.34
C ASP A 386 26.43 -5.39 -16.68
N ALA A 387 26.62 -6.67 -16.40
CA ALA A 387 27.88 -7.37 -16.69
C ALA A 387 28.21 -7.42 -18.20
N ALA A 388 27.22 -7.18 -19.07
CA ALA A 388 27.37 -7.14 -20.52
C ALA A 388 27.55 -5.70 -21.06
N GLY A 389 27.56 -4.68 -20.19
CA GLY A 389 27.74 -3.28 -20.56
C GLY A 389 26.44 -2.54 -20.95
N ASN A 390 25.27 -3.15 -20.80
CA ASN A 390 23.99 -2.51 -21.11
C ASN A 390 23.45 -1.70 -19.93
N ALA A 391 22.67 -0.65 -20.20
CA ALA A 391 22.00 0.11 -19.14
C ALA A 391 21.11 -0.81 -18.28
N ARG A 392 21.29 -0.78 -16.96
CA ARG A 392 20.42 -1.51 -16.01
C ARG A 392 19.01 -0.92 -16.01
N ALA A 393 18.03 -1.72 -15.57
CA ALA A 393 16.67 -1.24 -15.29
C ALA A 393 16.70 -0.06 -14.30
N ASP A 394 15.78 0.90 -14.46
CA ASP A 394 15.79 2.18 -13.72
C ASP A 394 15.92 1.98 -12.21
N GLN A 395 15.13 1.09 -11.61
CA GLN A 395 15.20 0.84 -10.18
C GLN A 395 16.51 0.17 -9.73
N ALA A 396 17.03 -0.77 -10.51
CA ALA A 396 18.32 -1.41 -10.19
C ALA A 396 19.46 -0.40 -10.24
N ALA A 397 19.40 0.60 -11.13
CA ALA A 397 20.37 1.68 -11.17
C ALA A 397 20.27 2.61 -9.94
N ARG A 398 19.08 2.82 -9.38
CA ARG A 398 18.88 3.62 -8.15
C ARG A 398 19.42 2.91 -6.90
N ASP A 399 19.46 1.58 -6.90
CA ASP A 399 20.02 0.80 -5.79
C ASP A 399 21.54 0.94 -5.67
N ASP A 400 22.22 1.29 -6.77
CA ASP A 400 23.68 1.52 -6.79
C ASP A 400 24.08 2.86 -6.14
N TRP A 401 23.13 3.59 -5.53
CA TRP A 401 23.39 4.87 -4.87
C TRP A 401 24.29 4.73 -3.64
N GLN A 402 25.44 5.39 -3.70
CA GLN A 402 26.47 5.47 -2.68
C GLN A 402 26.57 6.92 -2.18
N PRO A 403 25.78 7.31 -1.17
CA PRO A 403 25.69 8.71 -0.71
C PRO A 403 27.01 9.31 -0.26
N PHE A 404 27.91 8.47 0.25
CA PHE A 404 29.19 8.89 0.83
C PHE A 404 30.39 8.54 -0.05
N ARG A 405 30.18 8.15 -1.33
CA ARG A 405 31.28 7.88 -2.26
C ARG A 405 32.13 9.14 -2.44
N ASP A 406 33.43 8.93 -2.45
CA ASP A 406 34.45 9.93 -2.74
C ASP A 406 35.45 9.38 -3.79
N PRO A 407 36.47 10.15 -4.20
CA PRO A 407 37.44 9.70 -5.19
C PRO A 407 38.25 8.45 -4.80
N ALA A 408 38.35 8.11 -3.50
CA ALA A 408 39.04 6.90 -3.05
C ALA A 408 38.23 5.63 -3.37
N GLY A 409 36.95 5.76 -3.73
CA GLY A 409 36.13 4.68 -4.30
C GLY A 409 35.50 3.72 -3.29
N GLU A 410 35.78 3.88 -2.00
CA GLU A 410 35.26 3.01 -0.94
C GLU A 410 34.01 3.59 -0.28
N ALA A 411 32.82 3.27 -0.79
CA ALA A 411 31.58 3.49 -0.05
C ALA A 411 30.55 2.40 -0.39
N PRO A 412 29.91 1.77 0.62
CA PRO A 412 28.83 0.84 0.35
C PRO A 412 27.62 1.59 -0.22
N ALA A 413 26.85 0.89 -1.04
CA ALA A 413 25.56 1.39 -1.48
C ALA A 413 24.58 1.49 -0.29
N MET A 414 23.55 2.34 -0.41
CA MET A 414 22.61 2.57 0.70
C MET A 414 21.84 1.29 1.09
N ASN A 415 21.50 0.45 0.12
CA ASN A 415 20.87 -0.84 0.34
C ASN A 415 21.76 -1.79 1.16
N GLU A 416 23.06 -1.86 0.85
CA GLU A 416 24.06 -2.64 1.58
C GLU A 416 24.19 -2.14 3.02
N LEU A 417 24.22 -0.82 3.21
CA LEU A 417 24.27 -0.21 4.55
C LEU A 417 23.02 -0.55 5.37
N LEU A 418 21.83 -0.52 4.75
CA LEU A 418 20.58 -0.88 5.43
C LEU A 418 20.55 -2.37 5.79
N GLN A 419 20.99 -3.23 4.88
CA GLN A 419 21.05 -4.67 5.10
C GLN A 419 22.00 -5.00 6.26
N GLU A 420 23.21 -4.46 6.24
CA GLU A 420 24.21 -4.59 7.31
C GLU A 420 23.63 -4.15 8.67
N LEU A 421 22.89 -3.04 8.69
CA LEU A 421 22.29 -2.52 9.91
C LEU A 421 21.16 -3.40 10.44
N VAL A 422 20.27 -3.89 9.56
CA VAL A 422 19.19 -4.79 9.94
C VAL A 422 19.75 -6.12 10.46
N GLU A 423 20.80 -6.65 9.84
CA GLU A 423 21.52 -7.83 10.32
C GLU A 423 22.12 -7.60 11.71
N ASP A 424 22.81 -6.47 11.94
CA ASP A 424 23.36 -6.12 13.26
C ASP A 424 22.26 -5.98 14.33
N LEU A 425 21.12 -5.37 13.99
CA LEU A 425 19.97 -5.25 14.87
C LEU A 425 19.35 -6.61 15.21
N ASN A 426 19.22 -7.50 14.22
CA ASN A 426 18.71 -8.86 14.42
C ASN A 426 19.64 -9.70 15.30
N LEU A 427 20.96 -9.59 15.11
CA LEU A 427 21.95 -10.28 15.96
C LEU A 427 21.90 -9.80 17.42
N ARG A 428 21.50 -8.55 17.64
CA ARG A 428 21.41 -7.92 18.97
C ARG A 428 19.99 -7.84 19.51
N LEU A 429 19.03 -8.55 18.93
CA LEU A 429 17.61 -8.44 19.28
C LEU A 429 17.36 -8.59 20.79
N ALA A 430 18.04 -9.53 21.44
CA ALA A 430 17.94 -9.77 22.88
C ALA A 430 18.52 -8.65 23.75
N SER A 431 19.49 -7.89 23.24
CA SER A 431 20.18 -6.79 23.92
C SER A 431 19.69 -5.40 23.51
N LEU A 432 18.67 -5.32 22.66
CA LEU A 432 17.98 -4.06 22.37
C LEU A 432 17.35 -3.47 23.65
N PRO A 433 17.21 -2.13 23.71
CA PRO A 433 16.43 -1.47 24.76
C PRO A 433 15.06 -2.12 24.94
N ARG A 434 14.55 -2.13 26.18
CA ARG A 434 13.26 -2.76 26.51
C ARG A 434 12.12 -2.29 25.60
N ARG A 435 12.04 -0.98 25.33
CA ARG A 435 11.06 -0.37 24.42
C ARG A 435 11.08 -1.02 23.03
N ASP A 436 12.25 -1.21 22.46
CA ASP A 436 12.42 -1.75 21.10
C ASP A 436 12.09 -3.25 21.06
N ARG A 437 12.42 -3.99 22.12
CA ARG A 437 12.04 -5.41 22.25
C ARG A 437 10.53 -5.61 22.37
N GLU A 438 9.87 -4.75 23.14
CA GLU A 438 8.40 -4.74 23.28
C GLU A 438 7.73 -4.37 21.94
N ALA A 439 8.24 -3.35 21.26
CA ALA A 439 7.80 -2.93 19.93
C ALA A 439 7.90 -4.04 18.88
N LEU A 440 9.06 -4.69 18.79
CA LEU A 440 9.31 -5.75 17.82
C LEU A 440 8.68 -7.08 18.24
N ARG A 441 8.25 -7.24 19.49
CA ARG A 441 7.75 -8.52 20.06
C ARG A 441 8.72 -9.68 19.83
N ASN A 442 10.02 -9.41 19.86
CA ASN A 442 11.11 -10.33 19.50
C ASN A 442 11.06 -10.89 18.06
N TYR A 443 10.37 -10.22 17.14
CA TYR A 443 10.50 -10.52 15.72
C TYR A 443 11.82 -9.98 15.15
N ARG A 444 12.46 -10.76 14.28
CA ARG A 444 13.53 -10.33 13.41
C ARG A 444 12.99 -9.43 12.30
N MET A 445 13.81 -8.51 11.82
CA MET A 445 13.47 -7.50 10.84
C MET A 445 13.95 -7.92 9.46
N ARG A 446 13.13 -7.69 8.42
CA ARG A 446 13.50 -7.90 7.01
C ARG A 446 13.10 -6.69 6.18
N LEU A 447 14.01 -6.20 5.34
CA LEU A 447 13.77 -5.06 4.46
C LEU A 447 12.77 -5.41 3.36
N ARG A 448 11.95 -4.42 2.97
CA ARG A 448 10.90 -4.52 1.94
C ARG A 448 10.99 -3.32 0.99
N PRO A 449 11.90 -3.33 0.01
CA PRO A 449 12.21 -2.17 -0.83
C PRO A 449 11.17 -1.93 -1.92
N TYR A 450 10.63 -0.71 -1.98
CA TYR A 450 9.70 -0.24 -3.01
C TYR A 450 10.42 0.52 -4.12
N PRO A 451 9.96 0.42 -5.38
CA PRO A 451 10.59 1.09 -6.51
C PRO A 451 10.16 2.55 -6.64
N LEU A 452 11.06 3.52 -6.81
CA LEU A 452 10.71 4.94 -6.93
C LEU A 452 9.94 5.28 -8.23
N ALA A 453 10.32 4.68 -9.36
CA ALA A 453 9.85 5.07 -10.69
C ALA A 453 8.31 5.13 -10.87
N PRO A 454 7.51 4.20 -10.32
CA PRO A 454 6.05 4.28 -10.42
C PRO A 454 5.41 5.52 -9.79
N LEU A 455 6.11 6.25 -8.90
CA LEU A 455 5.60 7.52 -8.36
C LEU A 455 5.64 8.67 -9.38
N PHE A 456 6.30 8.50 -10.52
CA PHE A 456 6.40 9.53 -11.56
C PHE A 456 5.18 9.57 -12.49
N ASP A 457 4.36 8.52 -12.50
CA ASP A 457 3.14 8.47 -13.30
C ASP A 457 1.92 8.83 -12.44
N GLU A 458 1.50 10.09 -12.51
CA GLU A 458 0.35 10.61 -11.76
C GLU A 458 -0.99 10.00 -12.23
N ASN A 459 -1.03 9.35 -13.39
CA ASN A 459 -2.24 8.71 -13.91
C ASN A 459 -2.35 7.23 -13.52
N ASP A 460 -1.33 6.65 -12.88
CA ASP A 460 -1.37 5.27 -12.42
C ASP A 460 -2.01 5.15 -11.03
N ASP A 461 -3.35 5.10 -11.06
CA ASP A 461 -4.21 4.88 -9.88
C ASP A 461 -3.83 3.63 -9.07
N ALA A 462 -3.29 2.59 -9.72
CA ALA A 462 -2.97 1.32 -9.07
C ALA A 462 -1.73 1.47 -8.19
N TRP A 463 -0.67 2.09 -8.70
CA TRP A 463 0.53 2.39 -7.89
C TRP A 463 0.26 3.43 -6.81
N ALA A 464 -0.53 4.47 -7.07
CA ALA A 464 -0.91 5.43 -6.05
C ALA A 464 -1.57 4.75 -4.83
N ARG A 465 -2.47 3.78 -5.07
CA ARG A 465 -3.10 2.98 -4.01
C ARG A 465 -2.12 2.06 -3.29
N THR A 466 -1.18 1.45 -4.00
CA THR A 466 -0.10 0.64 -3.42
C THR A 466 0.76 1.47 -2.46
N TYR A 467 1.14 2.69 -2.85
CA TYR A 467 1.90 3.60 -2.02
C TYR A 467 1.13 4.09 -0.78
N LEU A 468 -0.18 4.28 -0.89
CA LEU A 468 -1.04 4.53 0.27
C LEU A 468 -1.06 3.35 1.25
N GLN A 469 -1.04 2.11 0.77
CA GLN A 469 -0.94 0.92 1.62
C GLN A 469 0.43 0.82 2.30
N MET A 470 1.51 1.05 1.55
CA MET A 470 2.87 1.12 2.09
C MET A 470 2.96 2.13 3.24
N ARG A 471 2.43 3.34 3.06
CA ARG A 471 2.41 4.40 4.08
C ARG A 471 1.66 4.00 5.34
N LYS A 472 0.51 3.32 5.20
CA LYS A 472 -0.28 2.79 6.33
C LYS A 472 0.51 1.76 7.15
N ARG A 473 1.42 1.03 6.53
CA ARG A 473 2.32 0.08 7.22
C ARG A 473 3.52 0.75 7.88
N ARG A 474 3.65 2.08 7.79
CA ARG A 474 4.78 2.92 8.21
C ARG A 474 6.09 2.49 7.53
N CYS A 475 6.55 3.31 6.60
CA CYS A 475 7.77 3.06 5.86
C CYS A 475 8.93 3.95 6.32
N LEU A 476 10.14 3.48 6.04
CA LEU A 476 11.38 4.25 6.11
C LEU A 476 11.69 4.82 4.73
N VAL A 477 11.81 6.14 4.63
CA VAL A 477 12.10 6.87 3.40
C VAL A 477 13.46 7.54 3.56
N ILE A 478 14.39 7.23 2.64
CA ILE A 478 15.73 7.81 2.64
C ILE A 478 15.85 8.67 1.41
N VAL A 479 16.16 9.94 1.61
CA VAL A 479 16.10 10.95 0.56
C VAL A 479 17.49 11.52 0.30
N ASP A 480 17.95 11.45 -0.94
CA ASP A 480 19.10 12.18 -1.39
C ASP A 480 18.73 13.65 -1.68
N GLU A 481 19.41 14.60 -1.04
CA GLU A 481 19.06 16.01 -1.21
C GLU A 481 19.37 16.56 -2.61
N LEU A 482 20.42 16.05 -3.27
CA LEU A 482 20.71 16.42 -4.67
C LEU A 482 19.62 15.91 -5.61
N SER A 483 19.03 14.75 -5.33
CA SER A 483 17.92 14.18 -6.10
C SER A 483 16.62 14.97 -5.95
N LEU A 484 16.45 15.75 -4.88
CA LEU A 484 15.35 16.72 -4.77
C LEU A 484 15.50 17.95 -5.70
N CYS A 485 16.65 18.09 -6.37
CA CYS A 485 16.84 19.07 -7.44
C CYS A 485 16.35 18.53 -8.80
N GLU A 486 15.99 17.25 -8.90
CA GLU A 486 15.33 16.68 -10.08
C GLU A 486 13.80 16.93 -9.96
N PRO A 487 13.17 17.66 -10.91
CA PRO A 487 11.78 18.09 -10.79
C PRO A 487 10.75 16.94 -10.66
N ARG A 488 10.92 15.86 -11.43
CA ARG A 488 10.01 14.70 -11.40
C ARG A 488 10.09 13.98 -10.06
N ILE A 489 11.30 13.77 -9.53
CA ILE A 489 11.51 13.17 -8.21
C ILE A 489 10.89 14.07 -7.13
N ARG A 490 11.18 15.37 -7.17
CA ARG A 490 10.66 16.34 -6.19
C ARG A 490 9.14 16.33 -6.13
N ASN A 491 8.48 16.37 -7.29
CA ASN A 491 7.01 16.42 -7.38
C ASN A 491 6.39 15.12 -6.85
N ALA A 492 6.97 13.98 -7.21
CA ALA A 492 6.48 12.66 -6.86
C ALA A 492 6.49 12.34 -5.35
N VAL A 493 7.49 12.84 -4.61
CA VAL A 493 7.71 12.42 -3.22
C VAL A 493 7.05 13.31 -2.15
N GLY A 494 6.51 14.47 -2.53
CA GLY A 494 5.98 15.47 -1.59
C GLY A 494 4.96 14.91 -0.60
N GLY A 495 3.99 14.11 -1.09
CA GLY A 495 2.97 13.50 -0.24
C GLY A 495 3.49 12.41 0.70
N LEU A 496 4.59 11.75 0.33
CA LEU A 496 5.22 10.69 1.12
C LEU A 496 6.04 11.27 2.27
N VAL A 497 6.85 12.28 1.98
CA VAL A 497 7.74 12.91 2.98
C VAL A 497 6.99 13.81 3.95
N ALA A 498 5.80 14.30 3.58
CA ALA A 498 4.91 15.05 4.46
C ALA A 498 4.17 14.17 5.49
N ASP A 499 4.12 12.85 5.29
CA ASP A 499 3.35 11.96 6.15
C ASP A 499 4.10 11.63 7.46
N ALA A 500 3.52 12.05 8.59
CA ALA A 500 4.05 11.78 9.92
C ALA A 500 4.07 10.27 10.28
N SER A 501 3.39 9.40 9.52
CA SER A 501 3.51 7.95 9.71
C SER A 501 4.79 7.36 9.09
N CYS A 502 5.47 8.10 8.23
CA CYS A 502 6.71 7.68 7.58
C CYS A 502 7.92 8.20 8.35
N ALA A 503 8.88 7.32 8.65
CA ALA A 503 10.19 7.78 9.11
C ALA A 503 10.98 8.28 7.90
N VAL A 504 11.52 9.49 7.96
CA VAL A 504 12.22 10.14 6.85
C VAL A 504 13.58 10.64 7.30
N VAL A 505 14.61 10.35 6.50
CA VAL A 505 15.93 10.94 6.66
C VAL A 505 16.42 11.50 5.35
N THR A 506 16.91 12.75 5.36
CA THR A 506 17.60 13.33 4.19
C THR A 506 19.10 13.23 4.35
N VAL A 507 19.78 12.85 3.26
CA VAL A 507 21.22 12.65 3.20
C VAL A 507 21.83 13.77 2.36
N ALA A 508 22.73 14.53 2.99
CA ALA A 508 23.41 15.63 2.33
C ALA A 508 24.63 15.12 1.58
N ALA A 509 24.84 15.62 0.35
CA ALA A 509 26.00 15.24 -0.46
C ALA A 509 27.33 15.78 0.11
N VAL A 510 27.27 16.89 0.84
CA VAL A 510 28.40 17.50 1.52
C VAL A 510 28.11 17.58 3.02
N ASP A 511 29.16 17.66 3.83
CA ASP A 511 29.00 17.81 5.28
C ASP A 511 28.25 19.12 5.57
N PRO A 512 27.08 19.09 6.24
CA PRO A 512 26.34 20.29 6.60
C PRO A 512 27.16 21.22 7.51
N ALA A 513 28.26 20.79 8.14
CA ALA A 513 29.16 21.68 8.86
C ALA A 513 29.74 22.81 7.98
N LEU A 514 29.66 22.68 6.64
CA LEU A 514 30.05 23.72 5.68
C LEU A 514 29.03 24.87 5.57
N ALA A 515 27.80 24.73 6.10
CA ALA A 515 26.81 25.80 6.17
C ALA A 515 25.82 25.61 7.36
N PRO A 516 25.58 26.64 8.20
CA PRO A 516 24.63 26.54 9.31
C PRO A 516 23.27 25.99 8.86
N ILE A 517 22.71 25.05 9.61
CA ILE A 517 21.44 24.38 9.26
C ILE A 517 20.30 25.40 9.10
N GLU A 518 20.32 26.52 9.85
CA GLU A 518 19.32 27.58 9.69
C GLU A 518 19.38 28.24 8.31
N LYS A 519 20.57 28.35 7.71
CA LYS A 519 20.73 28.86 6.33
C LYS A 519 20.25 27.83 5.32
N ILE A 520 20.47 26.54 5.58
CA ILE A 520 19.97 25.44 4.72
C ILE A 520 18.44 25.37 4.79
N LEU A 521 17.83 25.61 5.95
CA LEU A 521 16.37 25.55 6.19
C LEU A 521 15.65 26.88 5.89
N ALA A 522 16.38 27.94 5.54
CA ALA A 522 15.81 29.25 5.22
C ALA A 522 14.96 29.22 3.93
N GLY A 523 14.37 30.37 3.63
CA GLY A 523 13.22 30.59 2.75
C GLY A 523 13.27 30.21 1.27
N ALA A 524 13.85 29.07 0.89
CA ALA A 524 13.54 28.23 -0.28
C ALA A 524 14.60 27.12 -0.44
N SER A 525 14.78 26.35 0.63
CA SER A 525 15.55 25.11 0.61
C SER A 525 14.94 24.09 -0.37
N VAL A 526 15.77 23.26 -0.99
CA VAL A 526 15.30 22.02 -1.65
C VAL A 526 14.55 21.11 -0.66
N LEU A 527 14.81 21.27 0.64
CA LEU A 527 14.10 20.56 1.71
C LEU A 527 12.67 21.04 1.96
N LYS A 528 12.25 22.17 1.37
CA LYS A 528 10.83 22.62 1.38
C LYS A 528 9.98 21.81 0.39
N VAL A 529 10.07 20.48 0.47
CA VAL A 529 9.25 19.53 -0.27
C VAL A 529 8.29 18.88 0.73
N GLY A 530 6.99 18.91 0.43
CA GLY A 530 5.96 18.61 1.43
C GLY A 530 6.13 19.49 2.68
N ASN A 531 6.07 18.88 3.86
CA ASN A 531 6.23 19.55 5.16
C ASN A 531 7.52 19.14 5.90
N LEU A 532 8.56 18.68 5.20
CA LEU A 532 9.79 18.14 5.83
C LEU A 532 10.44 19.11 6.83
N VAL A 533 10.62 20.38 6.43
CA VAL A 533 11.22 21.40 7.29
C VAL A 533 10.36 21.65 8.53
N ASP A 534 9.03 21.64 8.39
CA ASP A 534 8.13 21.88 9.51
C ASP A 534 8.08 20.67 10.45
N ARG A 535 8.12 19.43 9.93
CA ARG A 535 8.23 18.21 10.73
C ARG A 535 9.48 18.23 11.61
N PHE A 536 10.62 18.57 11.02
CA PHE A 536 11.90 18.63 11.75
C PHE A 536 11.93 19.79 12.76
N ARG A 537 11.57 20.99 12.31
CA ARG A 537 11.80 22.23 13.09
C ARG A 537 10.67 22.57 14.05
N ASN A 538 9.42 22.43 13.61
CA ASN A 538 8.26 22.91 14.37
C ASN A 538 7.60 21.77 15.14
N ASP A 539 7.42 20.61 14.50
CA ASP A 539 6.79 19.44 15.12
C ASP A 539 7.78 18.64 15.99
N LEU A 540 9.08 18.87 15.80
CA LEU A 540 10.18 18.15 16.47
C LEU A 540 10.02 16.63 16.34
N ASP A 541 9.62 16.19 15.15
CA ASP A 541 9.31 14.80 14.86
C ASP A 541 10.59 13.95 14.91
N PRO A 542 10.75 13.03 15.89
CA PRO A 542 11.96 12.22 16.02
C PRO A 542 12.16 11.26 14.83
N ALA A 543 11.09 10.97 14.09
CA ALA A 543 11.11 10.16 12.89
C ALA A 543 11.45 10.98 11.62
N CYS A 544 11.76 12.27 11.74
CA CYS A 544 12.18 13.13 10.64
C CYS A 544 13.55 13.74 10.94
N GLU A 545 14.60 13.35 10.22
CA GLU A 545 15.95 13.92 10.35
C GLU A 545 16.41 14.51 9.02
N LEU A 546 17.05 15.68 9.07
CA LEU A 546 17.48 16.41 7.88
C LEU A 546 18.99 16.55 7.81
N THR A 547 19.53 16.68 6.59
CA THR A 547 20.92 17.08 6.31
C THR A 547 21.97 16.14 6.89
N VAL A 548 21.74 14.83 6.89
CA VAL A 548 22.71 13.88 7.42
C VAL A 548 23.91 13.73 6.49
N GLY A 549 25.02 14.37 6.83
CA GLY A 549 26.25 14.38 6.01
C GLY A 549 27.32 13.34 6.39
N SER A 550 27.03 12.37 7.27
CA SER A 550 28.01 11.31 7.60
C SER A 550 27.38 9.95 7.85
N ARG A 551 28.11 8.89 7.48
CA ARG A 551 27.72 7.50 7.70
C ARG A 551 27.44 7.20 9.17
N ALA A 552 28.26 7.74 10.09
CA ALA A 552 28.09 7.51 11.53
C ALA A 552 26.79 8.09 12.08
N ARG A 553 26.43 9.34 11.70
CA ARG A 553 25.17 9.96 12.09
C ARG A 553 23.98 9.21 11.51
N LEU A 554 24.05 8.83 10.23
CA LEU A 554 22.99 8.07 9.58
C LEU A 554 22.76 6.72 10.27
N ARG A 555 23.83 5.95 10.53
CA ARG A 555 23.74 4.67 11.25
C ARG A 555 23.12 4.84 12.64
N ARG A 556 23.52 5.88 13.37
CA ARG A 556 22.96 6.15 14.70
C ARG A 556 21.46 6.42 14.63
N TRP A 557 21.02 7.29 13.71
CA TRP A 557 19.61 7.63 13.56
C TRP A 557 18.78 6.43 13.10
N LEU A 558 19.26 5.68 12.10
CA LEU A 558 18.58 4.47 11.61
C LEU A 558 18.45 3.39 12.68
N ARG A 559 19.52 3.16 13.47
CA ARG A 559 19.50 2.18 14.57
C ARG A 559 18.41 2.48 15.60
N GLN A 560 18.17 3.77 15.85
CA GLN A 560 17.13 4.23 16.77
C GLN A 560 15.74 4.15 16.14
N ASN A 561 15.58 4.56 14.88
CA ASN A 561 14.27 4.74 14.27
C ASN A 561 13.70 3.47 13.59
N ILE A 562 14.52 2.49 13.21
CA ILE A 562 14.03 1.25 12.59
C ILE A 562 13.06 0.50 13.52
N PRO A 563 13.40 0.19 14.79
CA PRO A 563 12.47 -0.47 15.71
C PRO A 563 11.23 0.38 15.98
N GLU A 564 11.36 1.70 16.12
CA GLU A 564 10.23 2.61 16.34
C GLU A 564 9.25 2.66 15.16
N THR A 565 9.81 2.69 13.95
CA THR A 565 9.02 2.59 12.71
C THR A 565 8.22 1.30 12.72
N LEU A 566 8.82 0.20 13.20
CA LEU A 566 8.22 -1.13 13.37
C LEU A 566 7.26 -1.28 14.56
N ALA A 567 7.33 -0.41 15.57
CA ALA A 567 6.43 -0.42 16.74
C ALA A 567 5.01 0.09 16.44
N GLY A 568 4.90 1.15 15.63
CA GLY A 568 3.74 2.05 15.65
C GLY A 568 2.43 1.58 14.99
N GLY A 569 2.24 0.27 14.80
CA GLY A 569 1.07 -0.30 14.12
C GLY A 569 -0.16 -0.49 15.00
N GLU A 570 0.01 -0.74 16.31
CA GLU A 570 -1.12 -1.06 17.21
C GLU A 570 -1.32 -0.01 18.33
N ASP A 571 -0.26 0.54 18.93
CA ASP A 571 -0.42 1.42 20.10
C ASP A 571 -0.86 2.86 19.76
N ALA A 572 -0.61 3.34 18.55
CA ALA A 572 -1.02 4.70 18.15
C ALA A 572 -2.53 4.83 17.89
N ALA A 573 -3.24 3.71 17.65
CA ALA A 573 -4.68 3.72 17.46
C ALA A 573 -5.45 3.70 18.80
N GLN A 574 -4.81 3.28 19.90
CA GLN A 574 -5.43 3.21 21.23
C GLN A 574 -4.97 4.31 22.19
N MET A 575 -3.79 4.90 21.97
CA MET A 575 -3.24 5.90 22.89
C MET A 575 -3.69 7.29 22.49
N THR A 576 -4.67 7.85 23.22
CA THR A 576 -5.13 9.21 22.99
C THR A 576 -4.01 10.21 23.27
N GLN A 577 -4.09 11.41 22.69
CA GLN A 577 -3.11 12.50 22.94
C GLN A 577 -2.98 12.84 24.44
N ARG A 578 -4.02 12.56 25.24
CA ARG A 578 -4.02 12.64 26.71
C ARG A 578 -3.12 11.59 27.37
N ASP A 579 -3.09 10.36 26.86
CA ASP A 579 -2.29 9.26 27.41
C ASP A 579 -0.80 9.47 27.14
N ARG A 580 -0.46 10.05 25.98
CA ARG A 580 0.91 10.51 25.68
C ARG A 580 1.38 11.59 26.66
N MET A 581 0.52 12.55 27.02
CA MET A 581 0.87 13.60 27.98
C MET A 581 0.96 13.08 29.42
N ARG A 582 0.13 12.10 29.82
CA ARG A 582 0.22 11.47 31.15
C ARG A 582 1.50 10.65 31.33
N ALA A 583 1.88 9.88 30.30
CA ALA A 583 3.10 9.10 30.31
C ALA A 583 4.37 9.99 30.37
N LEU A 584 4.37 11.14 29.69
CA LEU A 584 5.46 12.11 29.77
C LEU A 584 5.48 12.91 31.09
N ALA A 585 4.33 13.07 31.75
CA ALA A 585 4.23 13.80 33.02
C ALA A 585 4.50 12.94 34.26
N GLY A 586 4.73 11.62 34.12
CA GLY A 586 5.02 10.73 35.24
C GLY A 586 3.87 10.60 36.26
N LEU A 587 2.64 10.93 35.87
CA LEU A 587 1.46 10.82 36.72
C LEU A 587 0.70 9.55 36.32
N SER A 588 0.89 8.49 37.10
CA SER A 588 0.13 7.24 37.02
C SER A 588 -1.29 7.42 37.56
#